data_AF-A0A6G3SF81-F1
#
_entry.id   AF-A0A6G3SF81-F1
#
_cell.length_a   1.000
_cell.length_b   1.000
_cell.length_c   1.000
_cell.angle_alpha   90.00
_cell.angle_beta   90.00
_cell.angle_gamma   90.00
#
_symmetry.space_group_name_H-M   'P 1'
#
loop_
_entity.id
_entity.type
_entity.pdbx_description
1 polymer ?
#
loop_
_entity_poly.entity_id
_entity_poly.type
_entity_poly.pdbx_seq_one_letter_code
_entity_poly.pdbx_strand_id
1 'polypeptide(L)'
;PGGVPCGCGQRGCLERYASASAVTLAWQAASGDENATAADCARAVDAGDEKAALVWQDAVDALADGLVMALTLLDPRTLIIGGGLAEAGETLFTPLRAAVAERVTFQSLPTIVPAVLGDTAGCLGAGLLAWDLLAAAHVDGTDNTEVSA
;
A
#
# COMPACT_ATOMS: atom_id res chain seq x y z
N PRO A 1 10.28 -7.57 -14.96
CA PRO A 1 9.68 -7.73 -16.31
C PRO A 1 9.33 -9.20 -16.58
N GLY A 2 8.23 -9.49 -17.29
CA GLY A 2 7.84 -10.88 -17.63
C GLY A 2 7.30 -11.72 -16.46
N GLY A 3 6.94 -11.08 -15.34
CA GLY A 3 6.51 -11.74 -14.11
C GLY A 3 5.12 -12.39 -14.16
N VAL A 4 4.52 -12.55 -12.98
CA VAL A 4 3.20 -13.18 -12.80
C VAL A 4 2.12 -12.40 -13.58
N PRO A 5 1.19 -13.08 -14.27
CA PRO A 5 0.04 -12.41 -14.89
C PRO A 5 -0.76 -11.58 -13.87
N CYS A 6 -1.24 -10.41 -14.30
CA CYS A 6 -2.01 -9.49 -13.48
C CYS A 6 -3.43 -9.33 -14.03
N GLY A 7 -4.39 -9.03 -13.14
CA GLY A 7 -5.79 -8.77 -13.52
C GLY A 7 -5.97 -7.55 -14.43
N CYS A 8 -4.99 -6.63 -14.47
CA CYS A 8 -5.00 -5.51 -15.42
C CYS A 8 -4.60 -5.90 -16.86
N GLY A 9 -4.29 -7.18 -17.12
CA GLY A 9 -3.85 -7.69 -18.43
C GLY A 9 -2.34 -7.62 -18.69
N GLN A 10 -1.57 -6.98 -17.80
CA GLN A 10 -0.11 -6.92 -17.86
C GLN A 10 0.56 -8.04 -17.05
N ARG A 11 1.89 -8.02 -16.97
CA ARG A 11 2.69 -9.02 -16.25
C ARG A 11 3.73 -8.36 -15.33
N GLY A 12 3.90 -8.93 -14.15
CA GLY A 12 4.90 -8.48 -13.18
C GLY A 12 4.54 -7.15 -12.51
N CYS A 13 3.24 -6.86 -12.35
CA CYS A 13 2.79 -5.72 -11.58
C CYS A 13 3.15 -5.90 -10.10
N LEU A 14 3.53 -4.81 -9.43
CA LEU A 14 3.89 -4.80 -8.01
C LEU A 14 2.81 -5.44 -7.12
N GLU A 15 1.52 -5.20 -7.43
CA GLU A 15 0.38 -5.80 -6.70
C GLU A 15 0.43 -7.34 -6.66
N ARG A 16 1.03 -7.99 -7.66
CA ARG A 16 1.17 -9.46 -7.70
C ARG A 16 2.24 -10.01 -6.76
N TYR A 17 2.94 -9.14 -6.04
CA TYR A 17 4.00 -9.49 -5.09
C TYR A 17 3.77 -8.84 -3.72
N ALA A 18 3.40 -7.56 -3.70
CA ALA A 18 3.29 -6.75 -2.49
C ALA A 18 1.82 -6.40 -2.16
N SER A 19 0.94 -7.41 -2.10
CA SER A 19 -0.45 -7.24 -1.67
C SER A 19 -0.89 -8.41 -0.78
N ALA A 20 -1.96 -8.21 0.01
CA ALA A 20 -2.52 -9.28 0.84
C ALA A 20 -2.95 -10.48 -0.01
N SER A 21 -3.49 -10.26 -1.21
CA SER A 21 -3.87 -11.35 -2.10
C SER A 21 -2.65 -12.09 -2.67
N ALA A 22 -1.57 -11.38 -3.00
CA ALA A 22 -0.32 -11.98 -3.45
C ALA A 22 0.32 -12.84 -2.35
N VAL A 23 0.43 -12.30 -1.13
CA VAL A 23 0.96 -13.03 0.04
C VAL A 23 0.09 -14.24 0.35
N THR A 24 -1.24 -14.11 0.26
CA THR A 24 -2.18 -15.24 0.45
C THR A 24 -1.86 -16.38 -0.52
N LEU A 25 -1.78 -16.09 -1.83
CA LEU A 25 -1.50 -17.11 -2.83
C LEU A 25 -0.12 -17.76 -2.65
N ALA A 26 0.89 -16.95 -2.33
CA ALA A 26 2.24 -17.46 -2.08
C ALA A 26 2.29 -18.33 -0.82
N TRP A 27 1.57 -17.95 0.24
CA TRP A 27 1.51 -18.70 1.48
C TRP A 27 0.72 -20.00 1.35
N GLN A 28 -0.40 -20.00 0.64
CA GLN A 28 -1.15 -21.22 0.33
C GLN A 28 -0.26 -22.24 -0.40
N ALA A 29 0.53 -21.78 -1.38
CA ALA A 29 1.46 -22.64 -2.10
C ALA A 29 2.61 -23.17 -1.21
N ALA A 30 3.14 -22.36 -0.29
CA ALA A 30 4.26 -22.74 0.58
C ALA A 30 3.84 -23.64 1.77
N SER A 31 2.66 -23.38 2.33
CA SER A 31 2.09 -24.11 3.48
C SER A 31 1.37 -25.39 3.06
N GLY A 32 0.80 -25.42 1.85
CA GLY A 32 -0.07 -26.50 1.37
C GLY A 32 -1.51 -26.41 1.87
N ASP A 33 -1.89 -25.33 2.56
CA ASP A 33 -3.27 -25.07 2.99
C ASP A 33 -3.93 -24.05 2.06
N GLU A 34 -4.87 -24.51 1.23
CA GLU A 34 -5.61 -23.68 0.28
C GLU A 34 -6.54 -22.66 0.95
N ASN A 35 -6.83 -22.81 2.23
CA ASN A 35 -7.66 -21.87 2.99
C ASN A 35 -6.84 -20.83 3.77
N ALA A 36 -5.51 -20.95 3.76
CA ALA A 36 -4.65 -20.01 4.45
C ALA A 36 -4.75 -18.61 3.83
N THR A 37 -4.54 -17.60 4.66
CA THR A 37 -4.63 -16.17 4.32
C THR A 37 -3.28 -15.47 4.56
N ALA A 38 -3.13 -14.24 4.06
CA ALA A 38 -1.98 -13.41 4.40
C ALA A 38 -1.87 -13.12 5.91
N ALA A 39 -3.01 -13.02 6.61
CA ALA A 39 -3.01 -12.87 8.07
C ALA A 39 -2.45 -14.13 8.76
N ASP A 40 -2.70 -15.33 8.21
CA ASP A 40 -2.13 -16.57 8.72
C ASP A 40 -0.62 -16.63 8.46
N CYS A 41 -0.18 -16.15 7.29
CA CYS A 41 1.23 -15.99 6.97
C CYS A 41 1.92 -15.07 7.98
N ALA A 42 1.35 -13.90 8.28
CA ALA A 42 1.90 -12.95 9.25
C ALA A 42 2.05 -13.60 10.64
N ARG A 43 1.02 -14.31 11.12
CA ARG A 43 1.09 -15.03 12.39
C ARG A 43 2.14 -16.14 12.39
N ALA A 44 2.34 -16.81 11.26
CA ALA A 44 3.38 -17.82 11.11
C ALA A 44 4.79 -17.20 11.12
N VAL A 45 4.97 -16.01 10.53
CA VAL A 45 6.22 -15.22 10.65
C VAL A 45 6.51 -14.90 12.11
N ASP A 46 5.52 -14.39 12.85
CA ASP A 46 5.67 -14.05 14.26
C ASP A 46 5.98 -15.30 15.12
N ALA A 47 5.50 -16.47 14.70
CA ALA A 47 5.79 -17.76 15.32
C ALA A 47 7.16 -18.36 14.92
N GLY A 48 7.90 -17.73 14.02
CA GLY A 48 9.22 -18.18 13.56
C GLY A 48 9.21 -19.25 12.48
N ASP A 49 8.13 -19.38 11.71
CA ASP A 49 8.08 -20.30 10.57
C ASP A 49 8.98 -19.80 9.42
N GLU A 50 9.97 -20.60 9.05
CA GLU A 50 10.96 -20.24 8.03
C GLU A 50 10.34 -20.07 6.63
N LYS A 51 9.31 -20.85 6.29
CA LYS A 51 8.64 -20.74 4.98
C LYS A 51 7.82 -19.45 4.93
N ALA A 52 7.13 -19.12 6.03
CA ALA A 52 6.37 -17.88 6.12
C ALA A 52 7.30 -16.68 6.04
N ALA A 53 8.45 -16.74 6.71
CA ALA A 53 9.47 -15.70 6.64
C ALA A 53 9.96 -15.44 5.21
N LEU A 54 10.19 -16.49 4.41
CA LEU A 54 10.58 -16.34 3.00
C LEU A 54 9.49 -15.67 2.18
N VAL A 55 8.24 -16.14 2.27
CA VAL A 55 7.10 -15.55 1.56
C VAL A 55 6.90 -14.08 1.93
N TRP A 56 7.03 -13.78 3.22
CA TRP A 56 6.87 -12.43 3.75
C TRP A 56 7.98 -11.49 3.30
N GLN A 57 9.23 -11.97 3.34
CA GLN A 57 10.39 -11.20 2.92
C GLN A 57 10.32 -10.86 1.42
N ASP A 58 9.90 -11.80 0.57
CA ASP A 58 9.69 -11.53 -0.86
C ASP A 58 8.68 -10.39 -1.09
N ALA A 59 7.60 -10.35 -0.30
CA ALA A 59 6.59 -9.30 -0.38
C ALA A 59 7.11 -7.95 0.13
N VAL A 60 7.87 -7.95 1.23
CA VAL A 60 8.53 -6.76 1.80
C VAL A 60 9.52 -6.17 0.81
N ASP A 61 10.36 -7.01 0.20
CA ASP A 61 11.38 -6.57 -0.75
C ASP A 61 10.75 -5.97 -2.01
N ALA A 62 9.72 -6.62 -2.56
CA ALA A 62 8.98 -6.07 -3.69
C ALA A 62 8.34 -4.71 -3.34
N LEU A 63 7.74 -4.60 -2.15
CA LEU A 63 7.14 -3.34 -1.69
C LEU A 63 8.21 -2.24 -1.53
N ALA A 64 9.35 -2.57 -0.93
CA ALA A 64 10.45 -1.64 -0.74
C ALA A 64 10.99 -1.10 -2.08
N ASP A 65 11.16 -1.97 -3.08
CA ASP A 65 11.56 -1.56 -4.43
C ASP A 65 10.56 -0.55 -5.03
N GLY A 66 9.26 -0.82 -4.88
CA GLY A 66 8.19 0.08 -5.33
C GLY A 66 8.20 1.43 -4.60
N LEU A 67 8.41 1.42 -3.28
CA LEU A 67 8.47 2.64 -2.47
C LEU A 67 9.71 3.48 -2.76
N VAL A 68 10.87 2.87 -2.99
CA VAL A 68 12.10 3.58 -3.36
C VAL A 68 11.96 4.23 -4.74
N MET A 69 11.29 3.56 -5.67
CA MET A 69 10.93 4.16 -6.96
C MET A 69 10.02 5.38 -6.77
N ALA A 70 8.96 5.26 -5.97
CA ALA A 70 8.07 6.39 -5.67
C ALA A 70 8.80 7.54 -4.97
N LEU A 71 9.70 7.23 -4.02
CA LEU A 71 10.53 8.19 -3.31
C LEU A 71 11.45 8.95 -4.29
N THR A 72 12.06 8.23 -5.23
CA THR A 72 12.94 8.82 -6.25
C THR A 72 12.20 9.77 -7.18
N LEU A 73 10.94 9.47 -7.52
CA LEU A 73 10.16 10.24 -8.47
C LEU A 73 9.44 11.43 -7.83
N LEU A 74 8.99 11.28 -6.58
CA LEU A 74 8.05 12.22 -5.95
C LEU A 74 8.63 12.95 -4.73
N ASP A 75 9.75 12.48 -4.17
CA ASP A 75 10.38 13.00 -2.94
C ASP A 75 9.40 13.29 -1.78
N PRO A 76 8.49 12.37 -1.41
CA PRO A 76 7.58 12.56 -0.30
C PRO A 76 8.33 12.47 1.03
N ARG A 77 8.01 13.38 1.96
CA ARG A 77 8.51 13.31 3.34
C ARG A 77 7.91 12.15 4.15
N THR A 78 6.70 11.73 3.81
CA THR A 78 5.95 10.70 4.53
C THR A 78 5.29 9.74 3.55
N LEU A 79 5.47 8.44 3.79
CA LEU A 79 4.80 7.35 3.10
C LEU A 79 3.77 6.73 4.05
N ILE A 80 2.49 6.83 3.69
CA ILE A 80 1.38 6.26 4.46
C ILE A 80 0.97 4.96 3.77
N ILE A 81 1.12 3.83 4.46
CA ILE A 81 0.82 2.50 3.91
C ILE A 81 -0.51 2.01 4.48
N GLY A 82 -1.45 1.69 3.59
CA GLY A 82 -2.78 1.17 3.94
C GLY A 82 -3.10 -0.16 3.25
N GLY A 83 -4.37 -0.55 3.32
CA GLY A 83 -4.88 -1.82 2.79
C GLY A 83 -4.58 -3.01 3.68
N GLY A 84 -5.18 -4.17 3.37
CA GLY A 84 -5.18 -5.34 4.25
C GLY A 84 -3.79 -5.91 4.60
N LEU A 85 -2.76 -5.66 3.79
CA LEU A 85 -1.39 -6.09 4.15
C LEU A 85 -0.82 -5.24 5.30
N ALA A 86 -1.17 -3.95 5.37
CA ALA A 86 -0.73 -3.04 6.41
C ALA A 86 -1.31 -3.37 7.79
N GLU A 87 -2.39 -4.16 7.85
CA GLU A 87 -3.00 -4.63 9.10
C GLU A 87 -2.10 -5.57 9.89
N ALA A 88 -1.06 -6.14 9.25
CA ALA A 88 -0.04 -6.93 9.93
C ALA A 88 0.86 -6.10 10.88
N GLY A 89 0.70 -4.78 10.92
CA GLY A 89 1.40 -3.94 11.89
C GLY A 89 2.92 -4.08 11.79
N GLU A 90 3.59 -4.21 12.93
CA GLU A 90 5.06 -4.21 12.97
C GLU A 90 5.70 -5.41 12.26
N THR A 91 4.97 -6.52 12.08
CA THR A 91 5.39 -7.64 11.22
C THR A 91 5.65 -7.17 9.78
N LEU A 92 4.91 -6.16 9.29
CA LEU A 92 5.21 -5.49 8.02
C LEU A 92 6.17 -4.30 8.20
N PHE A 93 5.84 -3.38 9.11
CA PHE A 93 6.46 -2.06 9.14
C PHE A 93 7.93 -2.08 9.60
N THR A 94 8.32 -2.98 10.49
CA THR A 94 9.71 -3.13 10.91
C THR A 94 10.62 -3.55 9.74
N PRO A 95 10.38 -4.70 9.07
CA PRO A 95 11.23 -5.11 7.95
C PRO A 95 11.11 -4.18 6.74
N LEU A 96 9.94 -3.58 6.48
CA LEU A 96 9.78 -2.62 5.39
C LEU A 96 10.64 -1.36 5.57
N ARG A 97 10.68 -0.80 6.78
CA ARG A 97 11.54 0.36 7.08
C ARG A 97 13.02 0.02 6.88
N ALA A 98 13.46 -1.16 7.33
CA ALA A 98 14.83 -1.62 7.10
C ALA A 98 15.13 -1.78 5.61
N ALA A 99 14.26 -2.48 4.87
CA ALA A 99 14.43 -2.74 3.44
C ALA A 99 14.48 -1.46 2.59
N VAL A 100 13.67 -0.45 2.93
CA VAL A 100 13.73 0.87 2.27
C VAL A 100 15.02 1.60 2.63
N ALA A 101 15.41 1.61 3.91
CA ALA A 101 16.64 2.29 4.35
C ALA A 101 17.90 1.74 3.68
N GLU A 102 17.96 0.43 3.43
CA GLU A 102 19.08 -0.23 2.73
C GLU A 102 19.16 0.13 1.24
N ARG A 103 18.02 0.46 0.62
CA ARG A 103 17.91 0.71 -0.84
C ARG A 103 18.00 2.20 -1.21
N VAL A 104 17.75 3.09 -0.26
CA VAL A 104 17.92 4.53 -0.47
C VAL A 104 19.38 4.85 -0.73
N THR A 105 19.63 5.72 -1.72
CA THR A 105 20.99 6.09 -2.16
C THR A 105 21.25 7.58 -1.95
N PHE A 106 20.45 8.44 -2.59
CA PHE A 106 20.57 9.90 -2.51
C PHE A 106 19.29 10.58 -2.03
N GLN A 107 18.20 9.82 -1.90
CA GLN A 107 16.91 10.32 -1.45
C GLN A 107 16.96 10.61 0.06
N SER A 108 16.12 11.54 0.53
CA SER A 108 15.91 11.69 1.97
C SER A 108 15.10 10.51 2.49
N LEU A 109 15.51 9.92 3.62
CA LEU A 109 14.78 8.79 4.20
C LEU A 109 13.38 9.25 4.67
N PRO A 110 12.28 8.70 4.12
CA PRO A 110 10.94 9.14 4.46
C PRO A 110 10.47 8.52 5.79
N THR A 111 9.49 9.16 6.43
CA THR A 111 8.76 8.52 7.52
C THR A 111 7.73 7.54 6.96
N ILE A 112 7.78 6.27 7.35
CA ILE A 112 6.82 5.24 6.91
C ILE A 112 5.86 4.90 8.06
N VAL A 113 4.56 5.14 7.84
CA VAL A 113 3.51 5.00 8.87
C VAL A 113 2.29 4.23 8.36
N PRO A 114 1.53 3.55 9.25
CA PRO A 114 0.25 2.96 8.89
C PRO A 114 -0.83 4.01 8.62
N ALA A 115 -1.74 3.70 7.71
CA ALA A 115 -2.97 4.47 7.50
C ALA A 115 -3.92 4.29 8.70
N VAL A 116 -4.12 5.35 9.49
CA VAL A 116 -4.94 5.31 10.72
C VAL A 116 -6.44 5.13 10.47
N LEU A 117 -6.91 5.42 9.26
CA LEU A 117 -8.34 5.33 8.88
C LEU A 117 -8.74 3.93 8.39
N GLY A 118 -7.78 3.01 8.22
CA GLY A 118 -8.02 1.65 7.76
C GLY A 118 -8.91 1.58 6.52
N ASP A 119 -9.82 0.61 6.50
CA ASP A 119 -10.77 0.37 5.40
C ASP A 119 -11.71 1.56 5.12
N THR A 120 -11.93 2.44 6.10
CA THR A 120 -12.82 3.59 5.92
C THR A 120 -12.17 4.74 5.16
N ALA A 121 -10.84 4.72 4.98
CA ALA A 121 -10.09 5.79 4.33
C ALA A 121 -10.63 6.12 2.93
N GLY A 122 -10.96 5.09 2.15
CA GLY A 122 -11.49 5.26 0.79
C GLY A 122 -12.86 5.94 0.77
N CYS A 123 -13.79 5.48 1.61
CA CYS A 123 -15.13 6.05 1.71
C CYS A 123 -15.11 7.49 2.24
N LEU A 124 -14.31 7.76 3.26
CA LEU A 124 -14.14 9.10 3.81
C LEU A 124 -13.54 10.05 2.77
N GLY A 125 -12.50 9.63 2.05
CA GLY A 125 -11.91 10.40 0.97
C GLY A 125 -12.90 10.73 -0.14
N ALA A 126 -13.72 9.76 -0.56
CA ALA A 126 -14.76 9.99 -1.55
C ALA A 126 -15.81 11.02 -1.08
N GLY A 127 -16.22 10.95 0.20
CA GLY A 127 -17.14 11.92 0.79
C GLY A 127 -16.56 13.34 0.84
N LEU A 128 -15.28 13.48 1.22
CA LEU A 128 -14.57 14.76 1.23
C LEU A 128 -14.44 15.35 -0.19
N LEU A 129 -14.09 14.52 -1.18
CA LEU A 129 -14.03 14.95 -2.58
C LEU A 129 -15.39 15.45 -3.08
N ALA A 130 -16.48 14.76 -2.75
CA ALA A 130 -17.83 15.21 -3.10
C ALA A 130 -18.19 16.54 -2.40
N TRP A 131 -17.80 16.69 -1.13
CA TRP A 131 -18.01 17.93 -0.37
C TRP A 131 -17.28 19.12 -0.99
N ASP A 132 -16.00 18.95 -1.35
CA ASP A 132 -15.18 20.00 -1.97
C ASP A 132 -15.77 20.45 -3.32
N LEU A 133 -16.28 19.51 -4.12
CA LEU A 133 -16.94 19.81 -5.39
C LEU A 133 -18.22 20.64 -5.21
N LEU A 134 -19.03 20.33 -4.18
CA LEU A 134 -20.24 21.10 -3.86
C LEU A 134 -19.89 22.50 -3.34
N ALA A 135 -18.83 22.61 -2.52
CA ALA A 135 -18.36 23.89 -2.00
C ALA A 135 -17.83 24.79 -3.13
N ALA A 136 -17.04 24.25 -4.06
CA ALA A 136 -16.54 24.99 -5.22
C ALA A 136 -17.67 25.49 -6.13
N ALA A 137 -18.67 24.64 -6.40
CA ALA A 137 -19.83 25.01 -7.21
C ALA A 137 -20.69 26.11 -6.58
N HIS A 138 -20.71 26.23 -5.25
CA HIS A 138 -21.43 27.30 -4.54
C HIS A 138 -20.74 28.67 -4.67
N VAL A 139 -19.41 28.71 -4.77
CA VAL A 139 -18.64 29.96 -4.91
C VAL A 139 -18.83 30.57 -6.30
N ASP A 140 -18.88 29.74 -7.35
CA ASP A 140 -19.11 30.20 -8.73
C ASP A 140 -20.55 30.69 -8.99
N GLY A 141 -21.51 30.31 -8.13
CA GLY A 141 -22.92 30.72 -8.26
C GLY A 141 -23.25 32.11 -7.70
N THR A 142 -22.38 32.68 -6.86
CA THR A 142 -22.64 33.97 -6.18
C THR A 142 -22.12 35.22 -6.89
N ASP A 143 -21.40 35.08 -8.02
CA ASP A 143 -20.83 36.24 -8.76
C ASP A 143 -21.73 36.75 -9.92
N ASN A 144 -22.93 36.19 -10.10
CA ASN A 144 -23.81 36.53 -11.24
C ASN A 144 -25.08 37.31 -10.88
N THR A 145 -25.16 37.98 -9.71
CA THR A 145 -26.38 38.73 -9.30
C THR A 145 -26.24 40.22 -9.03
N GLU A 146 -25.16 40.89 -9.44
CA GLU A 146 -25.17 42.36 -9.48
C GLU A 146 -24.47 42.90 -10.73
N VAL A 147 -25.25 43.44 -11.70
CA VAL A 147 -25.12 44.81 -12.27
C VAL A 147 -26.37 45.15 -13.11
N SER A 148 -27.17 46.10 -12.58
CA SER A 148 -27.98 47.18 -13.20
C SER A 148 -29.05 46.83 -14.26
N ALA A 149 -30.35 47.11 -14.08
CA ALA A 149 -31.02 48.41 -13.88
C ALA A 149 -30.76 49.42 -14.99
#